data_AF-A0A0A9DHX4-F1
#
_entry.id   AF-A0A0A9DHX4-F1
#
_cell.length_a   1.000
_cell.length_b   1.000
_cell.length_c   1.000
_cell.angle_alpha   90.00
_cell.angle_beta   90.00
_cell.angle_gamma   90.00
#
_symmetry.space_group_name_H-M   'P 1'
#
loop_
_entity.id
_entity.type
_entity.pdbx_description
1 polymer ?
#
loop_
_entity_poly.entity_id
_entity_poly.type
_entity_poly.pdbx_seq_one_letter_code
_entity_poly.pdbx_strand_id
1 'polypeptide(L)'
;MSSDDRPEYASLQAVLFGPFLLAGLTTGDWDAKTGGAAAAVSDWITPIPPSSNSQLVTLAQESGAKAFILSTVNGSLTMQDRPEGGGTDAAVHATLRFIPQGSGAAMNSTSAMLEPFATPGMVITDKLTVAAEKSSGALFNVVPGLDGAPGTVSLELGARPGCFLVAPAGGNGYSAGAKVQVGCGSGARKHGDGGAVFRRAASFVRAEPLRRYHPISFSARGLRRSFLLEPLFTLRDEFYTIFFNLGA
;
A
#
# COMPACT_ATOMS: atom_id res chain seq x y z
N MET A 1 -15.88 21.75 31.76
CA MET A 1 -15.47 21.41 30.38
C MET A 1 -15.43 22.72 29.63
N SER A 2 -14.27 23.15 29.12
CA SER A 2 -14.21 24.33 28.25
C SER A 2 -14.90 23.96 26.93
N SER A 3 -15.96 24.68 26.57
CA SER A 3 -16.51 24.61 25.22
C SER A 3 -15.46 25.18 24.27
N ASP A 4 -15.15 24.46 23.20
CA ASP A 4 -14.32 25.00 22.12
C ASP A 4 -15.26 25.74 21.17
N ASP A 5 -15.31 27.07 21.30
CA ASP A 5 -16.24 27.92 20.57
C ASP A 5 -15.73 28.33 19.18
N ARG A 6 -14.63 27.71 18.72
CA ARG A 6 -14.06 27.95 17.38
C ARG A 6 -14.91 27.23 16.31
N PRO A 7 -15.64 27.96 15.46
CA PRO A 7 -16.58 27.38 14.52
C PRO A 7 -15.92 26.45 13.50
N GLU A 8 -14.63 26.64 13.20
CA GLU A 8 -13.88 25.78 12.29
C GLU A 8 -13.68 24.34 12.77
N TYR A 9 -13.89 24.05 14.07
CA TYR A 9 -13.79 22.69 14.63
C TYR A 9 -15.14 22.08 15.01
N ALA A 10 -16.25 22.79 14.80
CA ALA A 10 -17.58 22.34 15.22
C ALA A 10 -18.04 21.03 14.53
N SER A 11 -17.50 20.72 13.36
CA SER A 11 -17.79 19.50 12.60
C SER A 11 -16.82 18.35 12.87
N LEU A 12 -15.78 18.56 13.70
CA LEU A 12 -14.81 17.53 14.04
C LEU A 12 -15.41 16.55 15.04
N GLN A 13 -15.40 15.26 14.68
CA GLN A 13 -15.89 14.20 15.56
C GLN A 13 -14.89 13.04 15.62
N ALA A 14 -14.81 12.43 16.79
CA ALA A 14 -14.10 11.17 17.00
C ALA A 14 -15.02 9.99 16.66
N VAL A 15 -14.43 8.89 16.19
CA VAL A 15 -15.15 7.65 15.92
C VAL A 15 -14.85 6.64 17.03
N LEU A 16 -15.91 6.11 17.66
CA LEU A 16 -15.80 5.06 18.68
C LEU A 16 -16.40 3.75 18.20
N PHE A 17 -15.76 2.64 18.57
CA PHE A 17 -16.33 1.29 18.48
C PHE A 17 -16.32 0.64 19.86
N GLY A 18 -17.49 0.62 20.50
CA GLY A 18 -17.59 0.25 21.91
C GLY A 18 -16.70 1.15 22.78
N PRO A 19 -15.77 0.61 23.59
CA PRO A 19 -14.86 1.42 24.41
C PRO A 19 -13.64 1.96 23.64
N PHE A 20 -13.48 1.61 22.36
CA PHE A 20 -12.26 1.91 21.61
C PHE A 20 -12.39 3.20 20.80
N LEU A 21 -11.49 4.15 21.03
CA LEU A 21 -11.26 5.29 20.15
C LEU A 21 -10.53 4.81 18.89
N LEU A 22 -11.09 5.08 17.72
CA LEU A 22 -10.49 4.74 16.44
C LEU A 22 -9.66 5.90 15.90
N ALA A 23 -8.47 5.58 15.40
CA ALA A 23 -7.57 6.51 14.75
C ALA A 23 -7.41 6.12 13.27
N GLY A 24 -7.44 7.11 12.37
CA GLY A 24 -7.23 6.92 10.94
C GLY A 24 -5.77 7.13 10.56
N LEU A 25 -5.15 6.14 9.91
CA LEU A 25 -3.77 6.28 9.41
C LEU A 25 -3.72 7.31 8.28
N THR A 26 -3.03 8.43 8.53
CA THR A 26 -3.00 9.61 7.64
C THR A 26 -1.94 10.60 8.08
N THR A 27 -1.40 11.37 7.14
CA THR A 27 -0.42 12.44 7.38
C THR A 27 -1.02 13.85 7.26
N GLY A 28 -2.35 13.98 7.26
CA GLY A 28 -3.01 15.29 7.27
C GLY A 28 -4.41 15.36 6.65
N ASP A 29 -4.91 14.28 6.04
CA ASP A 29 -6.30 14.20 5.59
C ASP A 29 -7.21 13.75 6.74
N TRP A 30 -8.37 14.38 6.87
CA TRP A 30 -9.37 14.14 7.91
C TRP A 30 -10.82 14.34 7.43
N ASP A 31 -11.03 14.64 6.15
CA ASP A 31 -12.36 14.96 5.62
C ASP A 31 -13.11 13.67 5.28
N ALA A 32 -14.13 13.36 6.09
CA ALA A 32 -14.94 12.16 5.93
C ALA A 32 -16.06 12.38 4.92
N LYS A 33 -16.38 11.34 4.16
CA LYS A 33 -17.52 11.33 3.22
C LYS A 33 -18.66 10.52 3.83
N THR A 34 -19.44 11.16 4.68
CA THR A 34 -20.49 10.51 5.49
C THR A 34 -21.78 10.21 4.74
N GLY A 35 -22.02 10.84 3.58
CA GLY A 35 -23.25 10.66 2.80
C GLY A 35 -24.40 11.59 3.20
N GLY A 36 -24.16 12.52 4.13
CA GLY A 36 -25.13 13.51 4.60
C GLY A 36 -25.97 13.03 5.80
N ALA A 37 -26.94 13.85 6.21
CA ALA A 37 -27.67 13.69 7.48
C ALA A 37 -28.50 12.41 7.61
N ALA A 38 -28.88 11.77 6.49
CA ALA A 38 -29.70 10.56 6.46
C ALA A 38 -28.90 9.27 6.23
N ALA A 39 -27.58 9.36 6.03
CA ALA A 39 -26.75 8.20 5.75
C ALA A 39 -26.50 7.37 7.00
N ALA A 40 -26.53 6.05 6.84
CA ALA A 40 -26.16 5.13 7.91
C ALA A 40 -24.65 5.10 8.10
N VAL A 41 -24.18 4.76 9.31
CA VAL A 41 -22.74 4.58 9.58
C VAL A 41 -22.12 3.56 8.62
N SER A 42 -22.85 2.50 8.27
CA SER A 42 -22.43 1.47 7.31
C SER A 42 -22.21 1.99 5.88
N ASP A 43 -22.75 3.16 5.54
CA ASP A 43 -22.59 3.74 4.20
C ASP A 43 -21.20 4.33 3.98
N TRP A 44 -20.49 4.64 5.08
CA TRP A 44 -19.15 5.21 5.02
C TRP A 44 -18.11 4.48 5.85
N ILE A 45 -18.48 3.70 6.88
CA ILE A 45 -17.57 2.84 7.64
C ILE A 45 -17.93 1.37 7.42
N THR A 46 -16.99 0.60 6.92
CA THR A 46 -17.16 -0.85 6.69
C THR A 46 -16.02 -1.64 7.36
N PRO A 47 -16.31 -2.76 8.05
CA PRO A 47 -15.26 -3.56 8.68
C PRO A 47 -14.32 -4.16 7.64
N ILE A 48 -13.03 -4.22 7.96
CA ILE A 48 -12.05 -4.95 7.14
C ILE A 48 -12.21 -6.45 7.42
N PRO A 49 -12.47 -7.30 6.40
CA PRO A 49 -12.60 -8.73 6.62
C PRO A 49 -11.31 -9.35 7.16
N PRO A 50 -11.34 -10.24 8.17
CA PRO A 50 -10.13 -10.88 8.71
C PRO A 50 -9.31 -11.65 7.67
N SER A 51 -9.97 -12.20 6.64
CA SER A 51 -9.32 -12.87 5.51
C SER A 51 -8.38 -11.96 4.73
N SER A 52 -8.55 -10.64 4.81
CA SER A 52 -7.69 -9.66 4.13
C SER A 52 -6.24 -9.72 4.61
N ASN A 53 -5.99 -10.17 5.85
CA ASN A 53 -4.62 -10.34 6.36
C ASN A 53 -3.82 -11.41 5.60
N SER A 54 -4.48 -12.39 4.97
CA SER A 54 -3.81 -13.41 4.14
C SER A 54 -3.30 -12.85 2.80
N GLN A 55 -3.76 -11.67 2.41
CA GLN A 55 -3.41 -10.98 1.17
C GLN A 55 -2.29 -9.94 1.38
N LEU A 56 -1.89 -9.68 2.63
CA LEU A 56 -0.88 -8.69 2.95
C LEU A 56 0.52 -9.25 2.72
N VAL A 57 1.39 -8.42 2.15
CA VAL A 57 2.78 -8.76 1.87
C VAL A 57 3.69 -7.54 2.07
N THR A 58 4.98 -7.81 2.24
CA THR A 58 6.04 -6.83 2.03
C THR A 58 6.95 -7.33 0.92
N LEU A 59 7.24 -6.47 -0.07
CA LEU A 59 8.16 -6.80 -1.16
C LEU A 59 9.53 -6.23 -0.82
N ALA A 60 10.54 -7.09 -0.77
CA ALA A 60 11.87 -6.73 -0.32
C ALA A 60 12.93 -7.04 -1.36
N GLN A 61 14.05 -6.33 -1.30
CA GLN A 61 15.23 -6.60 -2.10
C GLN A 61 16.49 -6.23 -1.34
N GLU A 62 17.56 -6.98 -1.55
CA GLU A 62 18.88 -6.67 -1.02
C GLU A 62 19.69 -5.83 -2.01
N SER A 63 20.37 -4.81 -1.51
CA SER A 63 21.32 -4.02 -2.26
C SER A 63 22.54 -3.72 -1.39
N GLY A 64 23.69 -4.27 -1.75
CA GLY A 64 24.87 -4.29 -0.89
C GLY A 64 24.61 -5.09 0.38
N ALA A 65 24.95 -4.53 1.54
CA ALA A 65 24.71 -5.13 2.85
C ALA A 65 23.38 -4.72 3.50
N LYS A 66 22.50 -4.03 2.75
CA LYS A 66 21.24 -3.49 3.26
C LYS A 66 20.03 -4.17 2.60
N ALA A 67 19.00 -4.37 3.40
CA ALA A 67 17.69 -4.79 2.95
C ALA A 67 16.79 -3.57 2.75
N PHE A 68 16.19 -3.49 1.57
CA PHE A 68 15.22 -2.46 1.21
C PHE A 68 13.85 -3.08 0.99
N ILE A 69 12.82 -2.26 1.17
CA ILE A 69 11.41 -2.65 0.97
C ILE A 69 10.74 -1.67 0.01
N LEU A 70 9.81 -2.19 -0.77
CA LEU A 70 8.96 -1.39 -1.64
C LEU A 70 7.93 -0.66 -0.80
N SER A 71 7.92 0.67 -0.88
CA SER A 71 7.04 1.53 -0.10
C SER A 71 6.33 2.57 -0.96
N THR A 72 5.10 2.91 -0.57
CA THR A 72 4.38 4.06 -1.12
C THR A 72 4.69 5.32 -0.31
N VAL A 73 5.45 6.25 -0.89
CA VAL A 73 5.79 7.52 -0.26
C VAL A 73 5.28 8.65 -1.13
N ASN A 74 4.48 9.55 -0.56
CA ASN A 74 3.86 10.68 -1.26
C ASN A 74 3.14 10.28 -2.56
N GLY A 75 2.45 9.13 -2.53
CA GLY A 75 1.69 8.61 -3.68
C GLY A 75 2.55 7.99 -4.79
N SER A 76 3.85 7.78 -4.57
CA SER A 76 4.78 7.16 -5.52
C SER A 76 5.51 5.96 -4.92
N LEU A 77 5.98 5.03 -5.76
CA LEU A 77 6.76 3.88 -5.31
C LEU A 77 8.25 4.18 -5.16
N THR A 78 8.79 3.83 -4.00
CA THR A 78 10.20 4.00 -3.65
C THR A 78 10.73 2.77 -2.93
N MET A 79 12.03 2.54 -3.00
CA MET A 79 12.72 1.60 -2.12
C MET A 79 13.15 2.34 -0.85
N GLN A 80 12.77 1.82 0.31
CA GLN A 80 13.09 2.39 1.62
C GLN A 80 13.90 1.39 2.45
N ASP A 81 14.66 1.89 3.42
CA ASP A 81 15.33 1.03 4.40
C ASP A 81 14.28 0.17 5.12
N ARG A 82 14.60 -1.11 5.36
CA ARG A 82 13.72 -1.99 6.13
C ARG A 82 13.64 -1.50 7.59
N PRO A 83 12.45 -1.23 8.15
CA PRO A 83 12.34 -0.85 9.55
C PRO A 83 12.58 -2.06 10.46
N GLU A 84 13.03 -1.82 11.68
CA GLU A 84 13.30 -2.86 12.67
C GLU A 84 12.02 -3.54 13.17
N GLY A 85 10.86 -2.88 13.07
CA GLY A 85 9.58 -3.41 13.54
C GLY A 85 8.36 -2.83 12.81
N GLY A 86 7.20 -3.44 13.10
CA GLY A 86 5.92 -3.10 12.45
C GLY A 86 5.19 -1.87 13.01
N GLY A 87 5.66 -1.29 14.11
CA GLY A 87 5.03 -0.17 14.80
C GLY A 87 5.45 1.21 14.26
N THR A 88 5.67 1.35 12.95
CA THR A 88 6.24 2.56 12.34
C THR A 88 5.48 2.94 11.07
N ASP A 89 5.52 4.22 10.71
CA ASP A 89 4.98 4.72 9.44
C ASP A 89 5.62 4.05 8.21
N ALA A 90 6.92 3.73 8.29
CA ALA A 90 7.63 2.97 7.26
C ALA A 90 7.03 1.57 7.05
N ALA A 91 6.65 0.88 8.13
CA ALA A 91 6.00 -0.42 8.04
C ALA A 91 4.59 -0.34 7.42
N VAL A 92 3.85 0.73 7.73
CA VAL A 92 2.55 1.03 7.12
C VAL A 92 2.69 1.23 5.62
N HIS A 93 3.63 2.07 5.18
CA HIS A 93 3.84 2.39 3.78
C HIS A 93 4.46 1.26 2.95
N ALA A 94 5.09 0.28 3.59
CA ALA A 94 5.69 -0.89 2.93
C ALA A 94 4.82 -2.16 2.96
N THR A 95 3.64 -2.08 3.59
CA THR A 95 2.69 -3.19 3.58
C THR A 95 1.69 -2.97 2.45
N LEU A 96 1.58 -3.97 1.57
CA LEU A 96 0.67 -3.96 0.43
C LEU A 96 -0.30 -5.14 0.52
N ARG A 97 -1.54 -4.94 0.08
CA ARG A 97 -2.52 -6.00 -0.13
C ARG A 97 -2.53 -6.40 -1.60
N PHE A 98 -2.31 -7.67 -1.87
CA PHE A 98 -2.48 -8.24 -3.21
C PHE A 98 -3.96 -8.62 -3.37
N ILE A 99 -4.66 -7.91 -4.24
CA ILE A 99 -6.08 -8.15 -4.54
C ILE A 99 -6.15 -8.98 -5.82
N PRO A 100 -6.39 -10.31 -5.74
CA PRO A 100 -6.43 -11.17 -6.92
C PRO A 100 -7.53 -10.74 -7.89
N GLN A 101 -7.26 -10.84 -9.19
CA GLN A 101 -8.21 -10.50 -10.25
C GLN A 101 -8.53 -11.75 -11.07
N GLY A 102 -9.82 -12.10 -11.12
CA GLY A 102 -10.32 -13.29 -11.82
C GLY A 102 -11.53 -13.90 -11.10
N SER A 103 -12.53 -14.35 -11.85
CA SER A 103 -13.68 -15.10 -11.34
C SER A 103 -13.60 -16.54 -11.86
N GLY A 104 -13.51 -17.52 -10.95
CA GLY A 104 -13.60 -18.94 -11.28
C GLY A 104 -12.51 -19.81 -10.65
N ALA A 105 -12.86 -21.07 -10.37
CA ALA A 105 -12.07 -22.10 -9.69
C ALA A 105 -10.78 -22.56 -10.43
N ALA A 106 -10.29 -21.80 -11.40
CA ALA A 106 -8.99 -22.00 -12.04
C ALA A 106 -7.98 -21.02 -11.44
N MET A 107 -7.31 -21.48 -10.39
CA MET A 107 -6.30 -20.78 -9.57
C MET A 107 -4.99 -20.47 -10.32
N ASN A 108 -5.07 -20.14 -11.62
CA ASN A 108 -3.93 -19.96 -12.52
C ASN A 108 -3.82 -18.53 -13.07
N SER A 109 -4.79 -17.64 -12.84
CA SER A 109 -4.62 -16.21 -13.15
C SER A 109 -3.88 -15.52 -12.00
N THR A 110 -2.58 -15.31 -12.17
CA THR A 110 -1.70 -14.65 -11.19
C THR A 110 -1.78 -13.13 -11.21
N SER A 111 -2.81 -12.56 -11.83
CA SER A 111 -2.99 -11.12 -11.91
C SER A 111 -3.58 -10.56 -10.60
N ALA A 112 -3.02 -9.45 -10.13
CA ALA A 112 -3.48 -8.77 -8.92
C ALA A 112 -3.41 -7.25 -9.08
N MET A 113 -4.26 -6.54 -8.35
CA MET A 113 -4.04 -5.15 -8.02
C MET A 113 -3.26 -5.05 -6.71
N LEU A 114 -2.44 -4.01 -6.59
CA LEU A 114 -1.63 -3.75 -5.39
C LEU A 114 -2.23 -2.57 -4.65
N GLU A 115 -2.82 -2.82 -3.49
CA GLU A 115 -3.42 -1.78 -2.63
C GLU A 115 -2.48 -1.44 -1.46
N PRO A 116 -2.18 -0.15 -1.20
CA PRO A 116 -1.43 0.24 -0.01
C PRO A 116 -2.25 0.07 1.27
N PHE A 117 -1.63 -0.46 2.33
CA PHE A 117 -2.31 -0.84 3.58
C PHE A 117 -3.17 0.28 4.20
N ALA A 118 -2.63 1.50 4.30
CA ALA A 118 -3.29 2.64 4.94
C ALA A 118 -4.35 3.36 4.08
N THR A 119 -4.51 2.95 2.82
CA THR A 119 -5.45 3.59 1.88
C THR A 119 -6.36 2.57 1.20
N PRO A 120 -7.28 1.91 1.94
CA PRO A 120 -8.21 0.95 1.34
C PRO A 120 -9.01 1.55 0.17
N GLY A 121 -9.18 0.79 -0.91
CA GLY A 121 -9.83 1.25 -2.15
C GLY A 121 -8.94 2.11 -3.06
N MET A 122 -7.65 2.25 -2.75
CA MET A 122 -6.63 2.83 -3.62
C MET A 122 -5.69 1.73 -4.13
N VAL A 123 -5.17 1.90 -5.33
CA VAL A 123 -4.30 0.92 -6.01
C VAL A 123 -3.10 1.60 -6.64
N ILE A 124 -2.01 0.87 -6.77
CA ILE A 124 -0.84 1.27 -7.55
C ILE A 124 -1.16 1.06 -9.03
N THR A 125 -0.80 2.03 -9.88
CA THR A 125 -1.00 1.98 -11.33
C THR A 125 0.30 1.69 -12.09
N ASP A 126 0.20 1.45 -13.39
CA ASP A 126 1.33 1.27 -14.32
C ASP A 126 2.20 2.53 -14.50
N LYS A 127 1.75 3.67 -13.97
CA LYS A 127 2.52 4.92 -13.81
C LYS A 127 3.30 4.96 -12.50
N LEU A 128 3.23 3.91 -11.70
CA LEU A 128 3.87 3.76 -10.37
C LEU A 128 3.39 4.81 -9.35
N THR A 129 2.14 5.23 -9.52
CA THR A 129 1.44 6.15 -8.60
C THR A 129 0.21 5.49 -8.00
N VAL A 130 -0.17 5.95 -6.81
CA VAL A 130 -1.39 5.53 -6.12
C VAL A 130 -2.60 6.29 -6.67
N ALA A 131 -3.65 5.58 -7.04
CA ALA A 131 -4.90 6.12 -7.57
C ALA A 131 -6.10 5.33 -7.04
N ALA A 132 -7.33 5.80 -7.31
CA ALA A 132 -8.53 5.05 -6.91
C ALA A 132 -8.61 3.69 -7.63
N GLU A 133 -9.16 2.65 -6.98
CA GLU A 133 -9.23 1.27 -7.50
C GLU A 133 -9.84 1.17 -8.91
N LYS A 134 -10.83 2.01 -9.22
CA LYS A 134 -11.48 2.05 -10.54
C LYS A 134 -10.61 2.64 -11.65
N SER A 135 -9.37 3.04 -11.35
CA SER A 135 -8.46 3.62 -12.34
C SER A 135 -7.93 2.54 -13.28
N SER A 136 -7.82 2.87 -14.57
CA SER A 136 -7.20 2.00 -15.55
C SER A 136 -5.71 1.77 -15.25
N GLY A 137 -5.17 0.62 -15.66
CA GLY A 137 -3.73 0.35 -15.58
C GLY A 137 -3.24 -0.10 -14.20
N ALA A 138 -4.11 -0.60 -13.33
CA ALA A 138 -3.74 -1.10 -11.99
C ALA A 138 -3.43 -2.61 -11.92
N LEU A 139 -3.55 -3.32 -13.06
CA LEU A 139 -3.33 -4.76 -13.11
C LEU A 139 -1.84 -5.09 -13.25
N PHE A 140 -1.35 -5.98 -12.40
CA PHE A 140 -0.03 -6.59 -12.50
C PHE A 140 -0.16 -8.10 -12.63
N ASN A 141 0.61 -8.71 -13.53
CA ASN A 141 0.80 -10.16 -13.48
C ASN A 141 1.92 -10.45 -12.49
N VAL A 142 1.60 -11.22 -11.45
CA VAL A 142 2.59 -11.68 -10.48
C VAL A 142 3.19 -12.96 -11.03
N VAL A 143 4.46 -12.94 -11.40
CA VAL A 143 5.17 -14.10 -11.96
C VAL A 143 6.32 -14.53 -11.05
N PRO A 144 6.82 -15.78 -11.17
CA PRO A 144 8.08 -16.15 -10.51
C PRO A 144 9.18 -15.15 -10.83
N GLY A 145 10.05 -14.87 -9.85
CA GLY A 145 11.10 -13.88 -10.01
C GLY A 145 11.98 -14.15 -11.23
N LEU A 146 12.22 -13.09 -12.02
CA LEU A 146 13.03 -13.19 -13.23
C LEU A 146 14.47 -13.60 -12.94
N ASP A 147 14.96 -13.39 -11.70
CA ASP A 147 16.27 -13.85 -11.25
C ASP A 147 16.38 -15.36 -11.01
N GLY A 148 15.24 -16.08 -11.01
CA GLY A 148 15.15 -17.51 -10.77
C GLY A 148 15.36 -17.92 -9.32
N ALA A 149 15.46 -16.98 -8.38
CA ALA A 149 15.64 -17.28 -6.98
C ALA A 149 14.32 -17.85 -6.38
N PRO A 150 14.39 -18.83 -5.48
CA PRO A 150 13.19 -19.37 -4.85
C PRO A 150 12.53 -18.31 -3.97
N GLY A 151 11.20 -18.18 -4.05
CA GLY A 151 10.43 -17.25 -3.23
C GLY A 151 10.47 -15.79 -3.69
N THR A 152 11.17 -15.47 -4.79
CA THR A 152 11.08 -14.15 -5.42
C THR A 152 9.93 -14.10 -6.41
N VAL A 153 9.39 -12.89 -6.59
CA VAL A 153 8.35 -12.57 -7.57
C VAL A 153 8.77 -11.38 -8.41
N SER A 154 8.28 -11.33 -9.63
CA SER A 154 8.36 -10.16 -10.49
C SER A 154 6.95 -9.67 -10.83
N LEU A 155 6.80 -8.35 -10.87
CA LEU A 155 5.53 -7.69 -11.11
C LEU A 155 5.52 -7.13 -12.53
N GLU A 156 4.89 -7.86 -13.45
CA GLU A 156 4.72 -7.44 -14.84
C GLU A 156 3.51 -6.51 -14.97
N LEU A 157 3.62 -5.45 -15.76
CA LEU A 157 2.50 -4.55 -16.04
C LEU A 157 1.48 -5.25 -16.95
N GLY A 158 0.23 -5.40 -16.50
CA GLY A 158 -0.82 -6.04 -17.27
C GLY A 158 -1.12 -5.34 -18.60
N ALA A 159 -0.99 -4.00 -18.65
CA ALA A 159 -1.18 -3.20 -19.85
C ALA A 159 0.05 -3.19 -20.79
N ARG A 160 1.22 -3.65 -20.32
CA ARG A 160 2.48 -3.63 -21.07
C ARG A 160 3.27 -4.92 -20.83
N PRO A 161 2.87 -6.04 -21.47
CA PRO A 161 3.58 -7.31 -21.37
C PRO A 161 5.08 -7.15 -21.70
N GLY A 162 5.93 -7.81 -20.93
CA GLY A 162 7.39 -7.72 -21.01
C GLY A 162 8.01 -6.51 -20.28
N CYS A 163 7.19 -5.67 -19.63
CA CYS A 163 7.63 -4.57 -18.78
C CYS A 163 7.30 -4.84 -17.31
N PHE A 164 8.26 -4.61 -16.43
CA PHE A 164 8.22 -4.98 -15.02
C PHE A 164 8.53 -3.80 -14.11
N LEU A 165 8.05 -3.84 -12.87
CA LEU A 165 8.61 -2.99 -11.82
C LEU A 165 10.07 -3.36 -11.63
N VAL A 166 10.93 -2.35 -11.58
CA VAL A 166 12.35 -2.51 -11.30
C VAL A 166 12.75 -1.53 -10.20
N ALA A 167 13.43 -2.04 -9.19
CA ALA A 167 14.20 -1.17 -8.32
C ALA A 167 15.33 -0.52 -9.13
N PRO A 168 15.80 0.68 -8.76
CA PRO A 168 16.92 1.32 -9.43
C PRO A 168 18.15 0.41 -9.49
N ALA A 169 18.67 0.18 -10.69
CA ALA A 169 19.91 -0.56 -10.88
C ALA A 169 21.08 0.42 -11.04
N GLY A 170 22.06 0.34 -10.14
CA GLY A 170 23.33 1.06 -10.23
C GLY A 170 24.48 0.16 -9.80
N GLY A 171 25.68 0.35 -10.35
CA GLY A 171 26.85 -0.49 -10.05
C GLY A 171 27.26 -0.56 -8.58
N ASN A 172 26.81 0.41 -7.77
CA ASN A 172 27.09 0.53 -6.33
C ASN A 172 25.86 0.27 -5.44
N GLY A 173 24.77 -0.28 -5.99
CA GLY A 173 23.49 -0.38 -5.29
C GLY A 173 22.70 0.94 -5.28
N TYR A 174 21.67 1.02 -4.45
CA TYR A 174 20.85 2.22 -4.25
C TYR A 174 20.61 2.51 -2.76
N SER A 175 20.16 3.73 -2.45
CA SER A 175 19.84 4.20 -1.11
C SER A 175 18.33 4.27 -0.85
N ALA A 176 17.92 4.45 0.41
CA ALA A 176 16.54 4.75 0.74
C ALA A 176 16.05 5.99 -0.01
N GLY A 177 14.79 5.98 -0.43
CA GLY A 177 14.18 7.01 -1.28
C GLY A 177 14.39 6.81 -2.79
N ALA A 178 15.13 5.78 -3.20
CA ALA A 178 15.33 5.47 -4.61
C ALA A 178 13.99 5.13 -5.30
N LYS A 179 13.63 5.88 -6.36
CA LYS A 179 12.34 5.72 -7.04
C LYS A 179 12.29 4.44 -7.87
N VAL A 180 11.25 3.66 -7.72
CA VAL A 180 11.00 2.49 -8.56
C VAL A 180 10.68 2.94 -9.99
N GLN A 181 11.09 2.14 -10.96
CA GLN A 181 10.92 2.42 -12.38
C GLN A 181 10.22 1.26 -13.08
N VAL A 182 9.87 1.48 -14.35
CA VAL A 182 9.41 0.43 -15.25
C VAL A 182 10.56 0.07 -16.18
N GLY A 183 10.96 -1.20 -16.18
CA GLY A 183 11.98 -1.72 -17.09
C GLY A 183 11.39 -2.79 -18.01
N CYS A 184 11.72 -2.72 -19.30
CA CYS A 184 11.22 -3.68 -20.30
C CYS A 184 12.35 -4.55 -20.85
N GLY A 185 12.10 -5.85 -21.02
CA GLY A 185 13.11 -6.85 -21.38
C GLY A 185 13.87 -6.60 -22.69
N SER A 186 13.32 -5.80 -23.61
CA SER A 186 14.01 -5.37 -24.84
C SER A 186 15.19 -4.42 -24.57
N GLY A 187 15.17 -3.66 -23.47
CA GLY A 187 16.26 -2.78 -23.03
C GLY A 187 17.37 -3.53 -22.27
N ALA A 188 17.03 -4.62 -21.58
CA ALA A 188 17.93 -5.40 -20.73
C ALA A 188 19.05 -6.13 -21.50
N ARG A 189 18.84 -6.41 -22.80
CA ARG A 189 19.83 -7.11 -23.65
C ARG A 189 20.98 -6.22 -24.13
N LYS A 190 20.97 -4.92 -23.83
CA LYS A 190 21.95 -3.94 -24.36
C LYS A 190 23.29 -3.88 -23.59
N HIS A 191 23.38 -4.46 -22.40
CA HIS A 191 24.55 -4.30 -21.51
C HIS A 191 25.54 -5.48 -21.48
N GLY A 192 25.41 -6.48 -22.34
CA GLY A 192 26.36 -7.60 -22.43
C GLY A 192 26.36 -8.57 -21.22
N ASP A 193 25.56 -8.31 -20.19
CA ASP A 193 25.40 -9.12 -18.96
C ASP A 193 24.29 -10.19 -19.09
N GLY A 194 23.76 -10.39 -20.31
CA GLY A 194 22.63 -11.28 -20.55
C GLY A 194 21.33 -10.88 -19.83
N GLY A 195 21.22 -9.62 -19.38
CA GLY A 195 20.08 -9.08 -18.63
C GLY A 195 20.06 -9.48 -17.15
N ALA A 196 21.16 -10.01 -16.59
CA ALA A 196 21.22 -10.44 -15.21
C ALA A 196 20.91 -9.31 -14.21
N VAL A 197 21.46 -8.11 -14.44
CA VAL A 197 21.19 -6.94 -13.59
C VAL A 197 19.71 -6.57 -13.63
N PHE A 198 19.10 -6.56 -14.82
CA PHE A 198 17.68 -6.31 -14.98
C PHE A 198 16.81 -7.33 -14.24
N ARG A 199 17.11 -8.63 -14.40
CA ARG A 199 16.35 -9.70 -13.76
C ARG A 199 16.40 -9.61 -12.24
N ARG A 200 17.57 -9.29 -11.67
CA ARG A 200 17.71 -9.04 -10.23
C ARG A 200 16.97 -7.78 -9.78
N ALA A 201 17.03 -6.69 -10.55
CA ALA A 201 16.33 -5.45 -10.25
C ALA A 201 14.80 -5.59 -10.33
N ALA A 202 14.31 -6.51 -11.16
CA ALA A 202 12.90 -6.81 -11.35
C ALA A 202 12.34 -7.87 -10.39
N SER A 203 13.17 -8.44 -9.52
CA SER A 203 12.80 -9.55 -8.64
C SER A 203 12.80 -9.11 -7.18
N PHE A 204 11.72 -9.40 -6.49
CA PHE A 204 11.49 -9.03 -5.10
C PHE A 204 11.20 -10.26 -4.28
N VAL A 205 11.81 -10.39 -3.11
CA VAL A 205 11.42 -11.39 -2.11
C VAL A 205 10.03 -11.03 -1.61
N ARG A 206 9.10 -12.00 -1.66
CA ARG A 206 7.78 -11.88 -1.05
C ARG A 206 7.88 -12.27 0.43
N ALA A 207 7.99 -11.28 1.30
CA ALA A 207 8.12 -11.46 2.74
C ALA A 207 6.76 -11.34 3.47
N GLU A 208 6.73 -11.84 4.71
CA GLU A 208 5.64 -11.57 5.66
C GLU A 208 5.40 -10.06 5.79
N PRO A 209 4.14 -9.62 5.91
CA PRO A 209 3.81 -8.22 5.99
C PRO A 209 4.28 -7.62 7.32
N LEU A 210 4.77 -6.39 7.27
CA LEU A 210 5.19 -5.64 8.45
C LEU A 210 4.00 -5.15 9.29
N ARG A 211 2.82 -5.00 8.67
CA ARG A 211 1.54 -4.67 9.32
C ARG A 211 0.50 -5.76 9.07
N ARG A 212 -0.40 -5.91 10.03
CA ARG A 212 -1.62 -6.69 9.89
C ARG A 212 -2.78 -5.85 10.41
N TYR A 213 -3.94 -5.98 9.78
CA TYR A 213 -5.15 -5.37 10.29
C TYR A 213 -5.48 -5.94 11.67
N HIS A 214 -5.78 -5.05 12.60
CA HIS A 214 -6.39 -5.43 13.87
C HIS A 214 -7.80 -6.02 13.64
N PRO A 215 -8.30 -6.93 14.49
CA PRO A 215 -9.69 -7.42 14.39
C PRO A 215 -10.77 -6.32 14.48
N ILE A 216 -10.39 -5.13 14.94
CA ILE A 216 -11.24 -3.94 15.07
C ILE A 216 -10.73 -2.87 14.09
N SER A 217 -10.49 -3.27 12.83
CA SER A 217 -10.09 -2.33 11.78
C SER A 217 -11.25 -2.11 10.79
N PHE A 218 -11.40 -0.86 10.35
CA PHE A 218 -12.46 -0.46 9.43
C PHE A 218 -11.89 0.36 8.27
N SER A 219 -12.51 0.26 7.11
CA SER A 219 -12.36 1.25 6.05
C SER A 219 -13.40 2.34 6.25
N ALA A 220 -12.98 3.60 6.32
CA ALA A 220 -13.87 4.75 6.37
C ALA A 220 -13.73 5.60 5.10
N ARG A 221 -14.83 5.98 4.45
CA ARG A 221 -14.79 6.82 3.25
C ARG A 221 -14.39 8.25 3.60
N GLY A 222 -13.44 8.80 2.86
CA GLY A 222 -13.11 10.22 2.86
C GLY A 222 -13.39 10.89 1.52
N LEU A 223 -13.28 12.21 1.47
CA LEU A 223 -13.50 12.98 0.23
C LEU A 223 -12.43 12.69 -0.82
N ARG A 224 -11.17 12.53 -0.41
CA ARG A 224 -10.02 12.30 -1.32
C ARG A 224 -9.63 10.83 -1.43
N ARG A 225 -9.69 10.11 -0.32
CA ARG A 225 -9.37 8.67 -0.22
C ARG A 225 -10.13 8.07 0.96
N SER A 226 -10.15 6.75 1.06
CA SER A 226 -10.58 6.10 2.29
C SER A 226 -9.46 6.09 3.34
N PHE A 227 -9.85 6.02 4.61
CA PHE A 227 -8.98 5.84 5.77
C PHE A 227 -9.03 4.39 6.23
N LEU A 228 -7.88 3.87 6.67
CA LEU A 228 -7.86 2.70 7.55
C LEU A 228 -7.99 3.20 8.99
N LEU A 229 -9.06 2.80 9.66
CA LEU A 229 -9.29 3.05 11.08
C LEU A 229 -8.84 1.85 11.90
N GLU A 230 -8.06 2.08 12.96
CA GLU A 230 -7.64 1.06 13.93
C GLU A 230 -7.76 1.61 15.36
N PRO A 231 -7.84 0.77 16.42
CA PRO A 231 -7.90 1.28 17.78
C PRO A 231 -6.61 2.02 18.14
N LEU A 232 -6.72 3.22 18.73
CA LEU A 232 -5.58 4.11 18.99
C LEU A 232 -4.44 3.42 19.75
N PHE A 233 -4.76 2.56 20.73
CA PHE A 233 -3.75 1.87 21.54
C PHE A 233 -2.87 0.87 20.75
N THR A 234 -3.24 0.56 19.50
CA THR A 234 -2.45 -0.29 18.60
C THR A 234 -1.34 0.47 17.88
N LEU A 235 -1.42 1.81 17.86
CA LEU A 235 -0.46 2.70 17.22
C LEU A 235 0.67 3.05 18.19
N ARG A 236 1.88 3.20 17.64
CA ARG A 236 3.10 3.54 18.37
C ARG A 236 3.74 4.78 17.74
N ASP A 237 4.33 4.62 16.56
CA ASP A 237 5.10 5.66 15.86
C ASP A 237 4.54 5.94 14.44
N GLU A 238 3.28 5.56 14.17
CA GLU A 238 2.58 5.89 12.92
C GLU A 238 1.95 7.28 12.96
N PHE A 239 1.82 7.92 11.79
CA PHE A 239 1.00 9.13 11.66
C PHE A 239 -0.50 8.78 11.60
N TYR A 240 -1.30 9.48 12.39
CA TYR A 240 -2.74 9.28 12.45
C TYR A 240 -3.51 10.57 12.75
N THR A 241 -4.83 10.53 12.49
CA THR A 241 -5.80 11.49 13.03
C THR A 241 -6.82 10.76 13.89
N ILE A 242 -7.33 11.41 14.94
CA ILE A 242 -8.43 10.92 15.79
C ILE A 242 -9.73 11.68 15.56
N PHE A 243 -9.66 12.86 14.94
CA PHE A 243 -10.81 13.71 14.66
C PHE A 243 -11.00 13.80 13.15
N PHE A 244 -12.24 13.61 12.72
CA PHE A 244 -12.65 13.68 11.32
C PHE A 244 -13.65 14.81 11.14
N ASN A 245 -13.47 15.58 10.07
CA ASN A 245 -14.46 16.55 9.65
C ASN A 245 -15.62 15.84 8.95
N LEU A 246 -16.77 15.76 9.63
CA LEU A 246 -17.95 15.06 9.11
C LEU A 246 -18.89 15.96 8.29
N GLY A 247 -18.62 17.26 8.26
CA GLY A 247 -19.39 18.27 7.52
C GLY A 247 -18.70 18.78 6.25
N ALA A 248 -17.64 18.09 5.81
CA ALA A 248 -16.85 18.42 4.63
C ALA A 248 -17.60 18.24 3.30
#